data_AF-A0A2M7CLN1-F1
#
_entry.id   AF-A0A2M7CLN1-F1
#
_cell.length_a   1.000
_cell.length_b   1.000
_cell.length_c   1.000
_cell.angle_alpha   90.00
_cell.angle_beta   90.00
_cell.angle_gamma   90.00
#
_symmetry.space_group_name_H-M   'P 1'
#
loop_
_entity.id
_entity.type
_entity.pdbx_description
1 polymer ?
#
loop_
_entity_poly.entity_id
_entity_poly.type
_entity_poly.pdbx_seq_one_letter_code
_entity_poly.pdbx_strand_id
1 'polypeptide(L)'
;MTAQDIRWIQRFNHFTKALSQLREAVALARQRPLSKLEEQGLIQAFEFTHELAWNTLKDFLEERGVENLYGSRDATRAAFKTGMIENGEAWMQMIASRNLTSHTYEEATAARIVSAIFDVYFAEFEALQTKLAKLGKEAGA
;
A
#
# COMPACT_ATOMS: atom_id res chain seq x y z
N MET A 1 9.57 -5.61 -25.71
CA MET A 1 8.60 -4.88 -24.89
C MET A 1 9.36 -3.81 -24.16
N THR A 2 8.94 -2.56 -24.22
CA THR A 2 9.55 -1.52 -23.39
C THR A 2 9.09 -1.72 -21.95
N ALA A 3 9.82 -1.23 -20.95
CA ALA A 3 9.38 -1.28 -19.55
C ALA A 3 7.99 -0.60 -19.35
N GLN A 4 7.60 0.31 -20.24
CA GLN A 4 6.27 0.92 -20.24
C GLN A 4 5.14 -0.04 -20.66
N ASP A 5 5.43 -1.13 -21.37
CA ASP A 5 4.42 -2.10 -21.83
C ASP A 5 4.08 -3.16 -20.77
N ILE A 6 4.82 -3.17 -19.65
CA ILE A 6 4.63 -4.15 -18.58
C ILE A 6 3.58 -3.62 -17.59
N ARG A 7 2.49 -4.38 -17.44
CA ARG A 7 1.31 -3.97 -16.66
C ARG A 7 1.63 -3.64 -15.20
N TRP A 8 2.45 -4.46 -14.53
CA TRP A 8 2.80 -4.17 -13.13
C TRP A 8 3.70 -2.94 -13.00
N ILE A 9 4.51 -2.59 -14.01
CA ILE A 9 5.33 -1.36 -13.99
C ILE A 9 4.41 -0.12 -14.10
N GLN A 10 3.37 -0.18 -14.93
CA GLN A 10 2.37 0.88 -14.97
C GLN A 10 1.64 1.03 -13.63
N ARG A 11 1.18 -0.07 -13.03
CA ARG A 11 0.56 -0.05 -11.69
C ARG A 11 1.51 0.45 -10.61
N PHE A 12 2.78 0.06 -10.67
CA PHE A 12 3.81 0.51 -9.75
C PHE A 12 4.02 2.03 -9.80
N ASN A 13 3.94 2.64 -10.99
CA ASN A 13 3.99 4.10 -11.12
C ASN A 13 2.79 4.78 -10.45
N HIS A 14 1.59 4.21 -10.57
CA HIS A 14 0.40 4.72 -9.88
C HIS A 14 0.52 4.58 -8.36
N PHE A 15 0.95 3.40 -7.88
CA PHE A 15 1.22 3.16 -6.47
C PHE A 15 2.26 4.14 -5.90
N THR A 16 3.35 4.40 -6.64
CA THR A 16 4.39 5.35 -6.23
C THR A 16 3.85 6.78 -6.08
N LYS A 17 2.97 7.22 -6.99
CA LYS A 17 2.31 8.54 -6.89
C LYS A 17 1.38 8.60 -5.68
N ALA A 18 0.59 7.56 -5.45
CA ALA A 18 -0.29 7.46 -4.29
C ALA A 18 0.48 7.49 -2.96
N LEU A 19 1.56 6.70 -2.87
CA LEU A 19 2.42 6.65 -1.69
C LEU A 19 3.09 8.00 -1.41
N SER A 20 3.38 8.82 -2.44
CA SER A 20 3.88 10.19 -2.23
C SER A 20 2.87 11.06 -1.50
N GLN A 21 1.58 10.98 -1.85
CA GLN A 21 0.52 11.73 -1.16
C GLN A 21 0.37 11.26 0.29
N LEU A 22 0.43 9.94 0.53
CA LEU A 22 0.44 9.38 1.87
C LEU A 22 1.65 9.86 2.68
N ARG A 23 2.83 9.92 2.06
CA ARG A 23 4.07 10.43 2.67
C ARG A 23 3.93 11.89 3.10
N GLU A 24 3.33 12.74 2.26
CA GLU A 24 3.09 14.15 2.58
C GLU A 24 2.13 14.30 3.76
N ALA A 25 1.02 13.55 3.77
CA ALA A 25 0.07 13.55 4.88
C ALA A 25 0.73 13.05 6.19
N VAL A 26 1.56 12.00 6.10
CA VAL A 26 2.32 11.48 7.23
C VAL A 26 3.34 12.51 7.75
N ALA A 27 4.05 13.18 6.85
CA ALA A 27 5.01 14.22 7.22
C ALA A 27 4.35 15.40 7.94
N LEU A 28 3.16 15.83 7.47
CA LEU A 28 2.40 16.91 8.10
C LEU A 28 1.99 16.55 9.54
N ALA A 29 1.47 15.35 9.75
CA ALA A 29 1.02 14.89 11.06
C ALA A 29 2.16 14.68 12.07
N ARG A 30 3.38 14.38 11.59
CA ARG A 30 4.58 14.34 12.45
C ARG A 30 4.99 15.72 12.95
N GLN A 31 4.59 16.80 12.26
CA GLN A 31 4.93 18.17 12.65
C GLN A 31 3.94 18.75 13.65
N ARG A 32 2.65 18.39 13.54
CA ARG A 32 1.58 18.88 14.42
C ARG A 32 0.37 17.93 14.43
N PRO A 33 -0.52 18.06 15.43
CA PRO A 33 -1.83 17.42 15.36
C PRO A 33 -2.57 17.79 14.07
N LEU A 34 -3.22 16.79 13.47
CA LEU A 34 -4.09 16.97 12.32
C LEU A 34 -5.46 17.48 12.77
N SER A 35 -6.08 18.30 11.93
CA SER A 35 -7.53 18.54 12.02
C SER A 35 -8.31 17.32 11.55
N LYS A 36 -9.60 17.23 11.92
CA LYS A 36 -10.48 16.12 11.49
C LYS A 36 -10.51 15.94 9.96
N LEU A 37 -10.49 17.03 9.19
CA LEU A 37 -10.47 16.97 7.73
C LEU A 37 -9.15 16.42 7.21
N GLU A 38 -8.04 16.76 7.84
CA GLU A 38 -6.72 16.24 7.47
C GLU A 38 -6.56 14.77 7.86
N GLU A 39 -7.13 14.32 8.97
CA GLU A 39 -7.21 12.90 9.33
C GLU A 39 -8.01 12.11 8.30
N GLN A 40 -9.14 12.64 7.83
CA GLN A 40 -9.91 12.04 6.74
C GLN A 40 -9.09 11.97 5.44
N GLY A 41 -8.35 13.04 5.11
CA GLY A 41 -7.44 13.05 3.97
C GLY A 41 -6.33 12.00 4.06
N LEU A 42 -5.75 11.82 5.25
CA LEU A 42 -4.76 10.78 5.52
C LEU A 42 -5.34 9.37 5.35
N ILE A 43 -6.53 9.13 5.89
CA ILE A 43 -7.23 7.84 5.75
C ILE A 43 -7.55 7.56 4.28
N GLN A 44 -8.06 8.56 3.55
CA GLN A 44 -8.32 8.43 2.12
C GLN A 44 -7.04 8.11 1.33
N ALA A 45 -5.93 8.75 1.71
CA ALA A 45 -4.61 8.48 1.12
C ALA A 45 -4.15 7.04 1.38
N PHE A 46 -4.37 6.53 2.58
CA PHE A 46 -4.13 5.13 2.91
C PHE A 46 -5.00 4.19 2.04
N GLU A 47 -6.30 4.45 1.89
CA GLU A 47 -7.20 3.57 1.13
C GLU A 47 -6.75 3.36 -0.31
N PHE A 48 -6.53 4.45 -1.06
CA PHE A 48 -6.13 4.34 -2.45
C PHE A 48 -4.69 3.82 -2.59
N THR A 49 -3.82 4.10 -1.62
CA THR A 49 -2.44 3.58 -1.62
C THR A 49 -2.43 2.07 -1.42
N HIS A 50 -3.19 1.58 -0.44
CA HIS A 50 -3.37 0.14 -0.20
C HIS A 50 -3.96 -0.54 -1.43
N GLU A 51 -5.01 0.03 -2.02
CA GLU A 51 -5.66 -0.50 -3.21
C GLU A 51 -4.67 -0.66 -4.38
N LEU A 52 -3.87 0.36 -4.65
CA LEU A 52 -2.86 0.32 -5.70
C LEU A 52 -1.70 -0.63 -5.36
N ALA A 53 -1.31 -0.72 -4.10
CA ALA A 53 -0.22 -1.58 -3.65
C ALA A 53 -0.54 -3.07 -3.86
N TRP A 54 -1.71 -3.53 -3.38
CA TRP A 54 -2.08 -4.94 -3.53
C TRP A 54 -2.36 -5.31 -5.00
N ASN A 55 -2.90 -4.36 -5.79
CA ASN A 55 -3.08 -4.52 -7.23
C ASN A 55 -1.74 -4.61 -7.98
N THR A 56 -0.72 -3.88 -7.53
CA THR A 56 0.65 -3.97 -8.08
C THR A 56 1.27 -5.32 -7.73
N LEU A 57 1.14 -5.78 -6.48
CA LEU A 57 1.59 -7.11 -6.05
C LEU A 57 0.94 -8.22 -6.88
N LYS A 58 -0.37 -8.14 -7.08
CA LYS A 58 -1.12 -9.10 -7.90
C LYS A 58 -0.51 -9.21 -9.30
N ASP A 59 -0.44 -8.10 -10.03
CA ASP A 59 0.03 -8.12 -11.42
C ASP A 59 1.50 -8.57 -11.52
N PHE A 60 2.33 -8.17 -10.55
CA PHE A 60 3.74 -8.60 -10.48
C PHE A 60 3.88 -10.11 -10.23
N LEU A 61 3.05 -10.67 -9.34
CA LEU A 61 3.07 -12.10 -9.02
C LEU A 61 2.50 -12.94 -10.17
N GLU A 62 1.44 -12.47 -10.83
CA GLU A 62 0.86 -13.10 -12.02
C GLU A 62 1.88 -13.16 -13.17
N GLU A 63 2.66 -12.10 -13.39
CA GLU A 63 3.75 -12.11 -14.39
C GLU A 63 4.83 -13.17 -14.09
N ARG A 64 4.99 -13.54 -12.81
CA ARG A 64 5.91 -14.60 -12.36
C ARG A 64 5.25 -15.98 -12.24
N GLY A 65 4.06 -16.14 -12.80
CA GLY A 65 3.34 -17.42 -12.86
C GLY A 65 2.56 -17.79 -11.61
N VAL A 66 2.31 -16.84 -10.69
CA VAL A 66 1.39 -17.06 -9.57
C VAL A 66 -0.04 -16.86 -10.07
N GLU A 67 -0.84 -17.91 -9.99
CA GLU A 67 -2.24 -17.89 -10.43
C GLU A 67 -3.21 -17.72 -9.26
N ASN A 68 -4.49 -17.49 -9.58
CA ASN A 68 -5.61 -17.46 -8.64
C ASN A 68 -5.50 -16.37 -7.56
N LEU A 69 -5.04 -15.18 -7.95
CA LEU A 69 -5.04 -13.98 -7.11
C LEU A 69 -6.26 -13.12 -7.46
N TYR A 70 -7.25 -13.05 -6.56
CA TYR A 70 -8.53 -12.38 -6.82
C TYR A 70 -8.72 -11.12 -5.98
N GLY A 71 -7.94 -10.91 -4.92
CA GLY A 71 -8.09 -9.73 -4.06
C GLY A 71 -6.87 -9.41 -3.22
N SER A 72 -7.06 -8.56 -2.21
CA SER A 72 -5.95 -8.13 -1.34
C SER A 72 -5.44 -9.26 -0.44
N ARG A 73 -6.33 -10.17 0.00
CA ARG A 73 -5.99 -11.24 0.96
C ARG A 73 -5.11 -12.32 0.36
N ASP A 74 -5.45 -12.83 -0.84
CA ASP A 74 -4.65 -13.85 -1.51
C ASP A 74 -3.36 -13.26 -2.10
N ALA A 75 -3.40 -12.05 -2.67
CA ALA A 75 -2.21 -11.31 -3.08
C ALA A 75 -1.23 -11.10 -1.92
N THR A 76 -1.71 -10.70 -0.73
CA THR A 76 -0.87 -10.55 0.48
C THR A 76 -0.24 -11.87 0.89
N ARG A 77 -1.01 -12.96 0.95
CA ARG A 77 -0.47 -14.29 1.31
C ARG A 77 0.58 -14.77 0.31
N ALA A 78 0.33 -14.60 -0.98
CA ALA A 78 1.28 -14.97 -2.03
C ALA A 78 2.54 -14.10 -2.00
N ALA A 79 2.39 -12.79 -1.79
CA ALA A 79 3.51 -11.86 -1.66
C ALA A 79 4.38 -12.22 -0.44
N PHE A 80 3.77 -12.58 0.70
CA PHE A 80 4.52 -13.01 1.87
C PHE A 80 5.24 -14.35 1.62
N LYS A 81 4.55 -15.33 1.02
CA LYS A 81 5.13 -16.64 0.69
C LYS A 81 6.31 -16.55 -0.29
N THR A 82 6.25 -15.64 -1.25
CA THR A 82 7.33 -15.38 -2.22
C THR A 82 8.40 -14.42 -1.69
N GLY A 83 8.24 -13.93 -0.46
CA GLY A 83 9.13 -12.98 0.19
C GLY A 83 9.06 -11.58 -0.39
N MET A 84 8.09 -11.22 -1.24
CA MET A 84 7.92 -9.84 -1.72
C MET A 84 7.57 -8.85 -0.61
N ILE A 85 6.86 -9.32 0.41
CA ILE A 85 6.66 -8.59 1.66
C ILE A 85 7.17 -9.45 2.81
N GLU A 86 7.70 -8.82 3.85
CA GLU A 86 8.28 -9.53 5.00
C GLU A 86 7.30 -9.59 6.17
N ASN A 87 6.45 -8.58 6.33
CA ASN A 87 5.49 -8.51 7.43
C ASN A 87 4.07 -8.80 6.93
N GLY A 88 3.78 -10.08 6.65
CA GLY A 88 2.45 -10.49 6.19
C GLY A 88 1.33 -10.15 7.18
N GLU A 89 1.61 -10.09 8.48
CA GLU A 89 0.62 -9.73 9.50
C GLU A 89 0.20 -8.26 9.38
N ALA A 90 1.14 -7.32 9.26
CA ALA A 90 0.83 -5.91 9.08
C ALA A 90 -0.04 -5.68 7.83
N TRP A 91 0.26 -6.35 6.73
CA TRP A 91 -0.55 -6.27 5.51
C TRP A 91 -1.96 -6.85 5.70
N MET A 92 -2.12 -7.95 6.44
CA MET A 92 -3.44 -8.47 6.78
C MET A 92 -4.22 -7.51 7.70
N GLN A 93 -3.52 -6.81 8.60
CA GLN A 93 -4.11 -5.75 9.44
C GLN A 93 -4.53 -4.54 8.60
N MET A 94 -3.77 -4.12 7.57
CA MET A 94 -4.18 -3.06 6.64
C MET A 94 -5.52 -3.40 5.98
N ILE A 95 -5.72 -4.64 5.54
CA ILE A 95 -6.99 -5.08 4.94
C ILE A 95 -8.13 -4.93 5.95
N ALA A 96 -7.91 -5.30 7.21
CA ALA A 96 -8.90 -5.13 8.27
C ALA A 96 -9.19 -3.64 8.53
N SER A 97 -8.16 -2.78 8.62
CA SER A 97 -8.31 -1.33 8.77
C SER A 97 -9.07 -0.72 7.60
N ARG A 98 -8.75 -1.10 6.36
CA ARG A 98 -9.44 -0.64 5.14
C ARG A 98 -10.92 -1.02 5.14
N ASN A 99 -11.31 -2.16 5.68
CA ASN A 99 -12.72 -2.51 5.80
C ASN A 99 -13.46 -1.67 6.86
N LEU A 100 -12.73 -1.02 7.76
CA LEU A 100 -13.28 -0.17 8.81
C LEU A 100 -13.26 1.32 8.46
N THR A 101 -12.67 1.72 7.33
CA THR A 101 -12.57 3.14 6.98
C THR A 101 -13.91 3.78 6.68
N SER A 102 -14.93 3.01 6.28
CA SER A 102 -16.32 3.48 6.19
C SER A 102 -16.92 3.88 7.54
N HIS A 103 -16.33 3.44 8.65
CA HIS A 103 -16.73 3.73 10.03
C HIS A 103 -15.91 4.86 10.67
N THR A 104 -15.16 5.62 9.87
CA THR A 104 -14.27 6.70 10.37
C THR A 104 -15.01 7.95 10.85
N TYR A 105 -16.34 7.98 10.75
CA TYR A 105 -17.17 8.93 11.50
C TYR A 105 -17.09 8.67 13.02
N GLU A 106 -16.69 7.48 13.46
CA GLU A 106 -16.40 7.16 14.86
C GLU A 106 -14.97 7.59 15.22
N GLU A 107 -14.82 8.57 16.10
CA GLU A 107 -13.51 9.16 16.44
C GLU A 107 -12.49 8.12 16.92
N ALA A 108 -12.91 7.14 17.71
CA ALA A 108 -12.04 6.06 18.17
C ALA A 108 -11.56 5.14 17.03
N THR A 109 -12.38 4.92 16.00
CA THR A 109 -11.99 4.12 14.83
C THR A 109 -11.04 4.91 13.93
N ALA A 110 -11.32 6.18 13.68
CA ALA A 110 -10.42 7.07 12.94
C ALA A 110 -9.05 7.16 13.60
N ALA A 111 -8.99 7.46 14.91
CA ALA A 111 -7.75 7.59 15.65
C ALA A 111 -6.88 6.31 15.60
N ARG A 112 -7.50 5.13 15.72
CA ARG A 112 -6.77 3.84 15.62
C ARG A 112 -6.20 3.62 14.22
N ILE A 113 -6.96 3.91 13.17
CA ILE A 113 -6.49 3.75 11.78
C ILE A 113 -5.36 4.73 11.49
N VAL A 114 -5.52 5.99 11.91
CA VAL A 114 -4.52 7.05 11.80
C VAL A 114 -3.21 6.61 12.47
N SER A 115 -3.23 6.14 13.73
CA SER A 115 -2.04 5.62 14.41
C SER A 115 -1.41 4.45 13.64
N ALA A 116 -2.20 3.47 13.20
CA ALA A 116 -1.68 2.31 12.48
C ALA A 116 -1.00 2.70 11.16
N ILE A 117 -1.51 3.73 10.47
CA ILE A 117 -0.88 4.28 9.27
C ILE A 117 0.53 4.81 9.59
N PHE A 118 0.67 5.56 10.69
CA PHE A 118 1.95 6.12 11.11
C PHE A 118 2.97 5.09 11.54
N ASP A 119 2.53 4.21 12.43
CA ASP A 119 3.43 3.37 13.22
C ASP A 119 3.89 2.16 12.42
N VAL A 120 3.05 1.69 11.48
CA VAL A 120 3.27 0.43 10.77
C VAL A 120 3.08 0.60 9.26
N TYR A 121 1.89 1.00 8.80
CA TYR A 121 1.52 0.75 7.40
C TYR A 121 2.34 1.58 6.41
N PHE A 122 2.68 2.82 6.76
CA PHE A 122 3.49 3.65 5.89
C PHE A 122 4.87 3.03 5.61
N ALA A 123 5.54 2.49 6.63
CA ALA A 123 6.86 1.86 6.48
C ALA A 123 6.80 0.61 5.59
N GLU A 124 5.73 -0.19 5.72
CA GLU A 124 5.51 -1.37 4.88
C GLU A 124 5.31 -1.03 3.39
N PHE A 125 4.61 0.07 3.09
CA PHE A 125 4.50 0.57 1.72
C PHE A 125 5.84 1.06 1.17
N GLU A 126 6.66 1.75 1.98
CA GLU A 126 8.00 2.18 1.57
C GLU A 126 8.94 0.99 1.31
N ALA A 127 8.84 -0.07 2.12
CA ALA A 127 9.58 -1.31 1.92
C ALA A 127 9.20 -1.97 0.58
N LEU A 128 7.89 -2.09 0.30
CA LEU A 128 7.41 -2.61 -0.97
C LEU A 128 7.88 -1.75 -2.16
N GLN A 129 7.77 -0.42 -2.05
CA GLN A 129 8.21 0.51 -3.09
C GLN A 129 9.69 0.30 -3.42
N THR A 130 10.53 0.23 -2.39
CA THR A 130 11.97 0.04 -2.54
C THR A 130 12.28 -1.27 -3.26
N LYS A 131 11.59 -2.36 -2.88
CA LYS A 131 11.79 -3.67 -3.49
C LYS A 131 11.37 -3.72 -4.96
N LEU A 132 10.18 -3.21 -5.27
CA LEU A 132 9.69 -3.15 -6.66
C LEU A 132 10.53 -2.23 -7.53
N ALA A 133 11.02 -1.10 -7.00
CA ALA A 133 11.91 -0.20 -7.74
C ALA A 133 13.22 -0.89 -8.13
N LYS A 134 13.79 -1.73 -7.25
CA LYS A 134 14.99 -2.52 -7.57
C LYS A 134 14.71 -3.51 -8.70
N LEU A 135 13.62 -4.26 -8.59
CA LEU A 135 13.23 -5.27 -9.58
C LEU A 135 12.86 -4.66 -10.93
N GLY A 136 12.25 -3.47 -10.95
CA GLY A 136 11.92 -2.76 -12.20
C GLY A 136 13.15 -2.29 -12.96
N LYS A 137 14.23 -1.94 -12.26
CA LYS A 137 15.53 -1.63 -12.88
C LYS A 137 16.17 -2.87 -13.50
N GLU A 138 16.05 -4.02 -12.84
CA GLU A 138 16.55 -5.32 -13.35
C GLU A 138 15.73 -5.82 -14.55
N ALA A 139 14.42 -5.55 -14.59
CA ALA A 139 13.54 -5.95 -15.69
C ALA A 139 13.61 -5.01 -16.92
N GLY A 140 14.14 -3.79 -16.75
CA GLY A 140 14.30 -2.78 -17.81
C GLY A 140 15.73 -2.57 -18.31
N ALA A 141 16.69 -3.35 -17.79
CA ALA A 141 18.07 -3.45 -18.29
C ALA A 141 18.20 -4.69 -19.18
#